data_AF-A0A565C720-F1
#
_entry.id   AF-A0A565C720-F1
#
_cell.length_a   1.000
_cell.length_b   1.000
_cell.length_c   1.000
_cell.angle_alpha   90.00
_cell.angle_beta   90.00
_cell.angle_gamma   90.00
#
_symmetry.space_group_name_H-M   'P 1'
#
loop_
_entity.id
_entity.type
_entity.pdbx_description
1 polymer ?
#
loop_
_entity_poly.entity_id
_entity_poly.type
_entity_poly.pdbx_seq_one_letter_code
_entity_poly.pdbx_strand_id
1 'polypeptide(L)'
;MLRSDDNTRWTLFDKDFQSFQKLPKVPFDYCFRCADRETICAGTQLIIVGRETEGIVVWRYELEMNKWFKGPAMIEPRVMYGSASRGNDAFFAGGIKIHENGISEVVSTAEKFSANTKTWTVIHEMHKRRKFCSGCFLHGKFYVIGGRDENNQHLT
;
A
#
# COMPACT_ATOMS: atom_id res chain seq x y z
N MET A 1 -9.88 -9.81 -9.67
CA MET A 1 -9.01 -8.71 -10.14
C MET A 1 -9.80 -7.41 -10.02
N LEU A 2 -9.17 -6.26 -9.77
CA LEU A 2 -9.85 -4.96 -9.68
C LEU A 2 -9.45 -4.10 -10.88
N ARG A 3 -10.43 -3.50 -11.54
CA ARG A 3 -10.20 -2.51 -12.60
C ARG A 3 -10.83 -1.19 -12.18
N SER A 4 -10.09 -0.09 -12.32
CA SER A 4 -10.62 1.26 -12.16
C SER A 4 -11.18 1.74 -13.50
N ASP A 5 -12.49 1.97 -13.57
CA ASP A 5 -13.09 2.72 -14.67
C ASP A 5 -13.48 4.12 -14.15
N ASP A 6 -13.37 5.12 -15.03
CA ASP A 6 -13.84 6.51 -14.86
C ASP A 6 -13.81 7.08 -13.42
N ASN A 7 -12.58 7.36 -12.96
CA ASN A 7 -12.17 8.23 -11.84
C ASN A 7 -12.74 8.00 -10.43
N THR A 8 -13.68 7.08 -10.22
CA THR A 8 -14.19 6.77 -8.86
C THR A 8 -14.74 5.35 -8.69
N ARG A 9 -14.76 4.53 -9.75
CA ARG A 9 -15.47 3.24 -9.74
C ARG A 9 -14.49 2.09 -9.87
N TRP A 10 -14.51 1.22 -8.87
CA TRP A 10 -13.76 -0.02 -8.87
C TRP A 10 -14.72 -1.18 -9.15
N THR A 11 -14.28 -2.11 -9.97
CA THR A 11 -15.06 -3.28 -10.36
C THR A 11 -14.39 -4.54 -9.85
N LEU A 12 -15.11 -5.33 -9.05
CA LEU A 12 -14.71 -6.67 -8.63
C LEU A 12 -15.18 -7.67 -9.68
N PHE A 13 -14.24 -8.42 -10.25
CA PHE A 13 -14.55 -9.60 -11.06
C PHE A 13 -14.71 -10.82 -10.15
N ASP A 14 -15.69 -11.68 -10.45
CA ASP A 14 -15.71 -13.03 -9.90
C ASP A 14 -14.45 -13.82 -10.32
N LYS A 15 -14.24 -14.98 -9.68
CA LYS A 15 -13.07 -15.83 -9.92
C LYS A 15 -12.95 -16.29 -11.39
N ASP A 16 -14.06 -16.32 -12.11
CA ASP A 16 -14.18 -16.81 -13.49
C ASP A 16 -14.18 -15.65 -14.51
N PHE A 17 -14.09 -14.40 -14.02
CA PHE A 17 -14.18 -13.15 -14.78
C PHE A 17 -15.47 -12.98 -15.60
N GLN A 18 -16.56 -13.63 -15.18
CA GLN A 18 -17.83 -13.63 -15.93
C GLN A 18 -18.81 -12.58 -15.44
N SER A 19 -18.83 -12.31 -14.14
CA SER A 19 -19.65 -11.27 -13.52
C SER A 19 -18.81 -10.17 -12.89
N PHE A 20 -19.40 -8.96 -12.84
CA PHE A 20 -18.77 -7.78 -12.28
C PHE A 20 -19.66 -7.09 -11.26
N GLN A 21 -19.11 -6.82 -10.08
CA GLN A 21 -19.76 -6.02 -9.04
C GLN A 21 -19.05 -4.68 -8.90
N LYS A 22 -19.83 -3.59 -8.96
CA LYS A 22 -19.32 -2.25 -8.66
C LYS A 22 -19.10 -2.10 -7.16
N LEU A 23 -17.90 -1.72 -6.76
CA LEU A 23 -17.60 -1.37 -5.38
C LEU A 23 -18.17 0.02 -5.05
N PRO A 24 -18.47 0.30 -3.77
CA PRO A 24 -18.79 1.63 -3.33
C PRO A 24 -17.64 2.58 -3.67
N LYS A 25 -17.96 3.85 -3.91
CA LYS A 25 -16.94 4.87 -4.09
C LYS A 25 -16.15 5.02 -2.79
N VAL A 26 -14.83 5.09 -2.90
CA VAL A 26 -13.95 5.45 -1.78
C VAL A 26 -14.24 6.93 -1.46
N PRO A 27 -14.52 7.29 -0.19
CA PRO A 27 -14.72 8.68 0.20
C PRO A 27 -13.35 9.35 0.32
N PHE A 28 -12.95 10.11 -0.70
CA PHE A 28 -11.64 10.78 -0.74
C PHE A 28 -11.74 12.23 -1.19
N ASP A 29 -10.71 13.03 -0.88
CA ASP A 29 -10.58 14.41 -1.34
C ASP A 29 -10.01 14.52 -2.77
N TYR A 30 -9.91 15.74 -3.30
CA TYR A 30 -9.38 15.97 -4.64
C TYR A 30 -7.93 15.49 -4.80
N CYS A 31 -7.09 15.66 -3.77
CA CYS A 31 -5.68 15.26 -3.81
C CYS A 31 -5.53 13.75 -4.02
N PHE A 32 -6.35 12.95 -3.34
CA PHE A 32 -6.31 11.50 -3.47
C PHE A 32 -6.72 11.01 -4.86
N ARG A 33 -7.53 11.79 -5.59
CA ARG A 33 -7.89 11.47 -6.99
C ARG A 33 -6.69 11.60 -7.92
N CYS A 34 -5.84 12.59 -7.69
CA CYS A 34 -4.75 12.97 -8.59
C CYS A 34 -3.39 12.40 -8.19
N ALA A 35 -3.27 11.84 -6.97
CA ALA A 35 -2.04 11.25 -6.47
C ALA A 35 -1.89 9.77 -6.86
N ASP A 36 -0.63 9.32 -6.92
CA ASP A 36 -0.30 7.91 -6.99
C ASP A 36 -0.89 7.16 -5.78
N ARG A 37 -1.39 5.96 -6.04
CA ARG A 37 -2.01 5.09 -5.04
C ARG A 37 -1.38 3.71 -5.15
N GLU A 38 -0.98 3.20 -4.01
CA GLU A 38 -0.56 1.82 -3.86
C GLU A 38 -1.73 1.00 -3.35
N THR A 39 -1.95 -0.18 -3.93
CA THR A 39 -3.05 -1.07 -3.55
C THR A 39 -2.52 -2.45 -3.24
N ILE A 40 -2.99 -3.04 -2.15
CA ILE A 40 -2.55 -4.36 -1.69
C ILE A 40 -3.66 -5.05 -0.92
N CYS A 41 -3.70 -6.37 -0.93
CA CYS A 41 -4.68 -7.13 -0.14
C CYS A 41 -4.08 -7.61 1.19
N ALA A 42 -4.90 -7.70 2.22
CA ALA A 42 -4.58 -8.36 3.47
C ALA A 42 -5.79 -9.20 3.88
N GLY A 43 -5.72 -10.52 3.67
CA GLY A 43 -6.88 -11.40 3.80
C GLY A 43 -7.97 -11.05 2.80
N THR A 44 -9.19 -10.82 3.29
CA THR A 44 -10.35 -10.38 2.49
C THR A 44 -10.43 -8.86 2.33
N GLN A 45 -9.46 -8.11 2.88
CA GLN A 45 -9.47 -6.67 2.88
C GLN A 45 -8.60 -6.13 1.75
N LEU A 46 -9.12 -5.14 1.03
CA LEU A 46 -8.34 -4.36 0.08
C LEU A 46 -7.86 -3.09 0.77
N ILE A 47 -6.56 -2.89 0.79
CA ILE A 47 -5.89 -1.70 1.32
C ILE A 47 -5.53 -0.80 0.15
N ILE A 48 -5.83 0.49 0.27
CA ILE A 48 -5.34 1.54 -0.62
C ILE A 48 -4.56 2.53 0.25
N VAL A 49 -3.31 2.76 -0.10
CA VAL A 49 -2.48 3.81 0.49
C VAL A 49 -2.31 4.91 -0.54
N GLY A 50 -2.63 6.13 -0.17
CA GLY A 50 -2.54 7.30 -1.07
C GLY A 50 -2.37 8.59 -0.29
N ARG A 51 -2.42 9.73 -0.97
CA ARG A 51 -2.23 11.05 -0.36
C ARG A 51 -3.51 11.88 -0.39
N GLU A 52 -3.98 12.30 0.77
CA GLU A 52 -4.97 13.37 0.95
C GLU A 52 -4.24 14.69 1.28
N THR A 53 -4.99 15.78 1.42
CA THR A 53 -4.47 17.12 1.74
C THR A 53 -3.60 17.13 3.00
N GLU A 54 -4.04 16.40 4.03
CA GLU A 54 -3.37 16.30 5.33
C GLU A 54 -2.24 15.25 5.37
N GLY A 55 -1.95 14.57 4.26
CA GLY A 55 -0.85 13.61 4.16
C GLY A 55 -1.27 12.22 3.67
N ILE A 56 -0.41 11.24 3.95
CA ILE A 56 -0.64 9.86 3.52
C ILE A 56 -1.75 9.22 4.37
N VAL A 57 -2.70 8.59 3.70
CA VAL A 57 -3.86 7.94 4.30
C VAL A 57 -3.99 6.51 3.84
N VAL A 58 -4.63 5.70 4.68
CA VAL A 58 -4.95 4.31 4.42
C VAL A 58 -6.46 4.17 4.32
N TRP A 59 -6.96 3.77 3.16
CA TRP A 59 -8.34 3.36 2.96
C TRP A 59 -8.42 1.85 2.92
N ARG A 60 -9.44 1.29 3.57
CA ARG A 60 -9.59 -0.14 3.69
C ARG A 60 -11.01 -0.56 3.36
N TYR A 61 -11.14 -1.40 2.35
CA TYR A 61 -12.41 -1.98 1.97
C TYR A 61 -12.59 -3.32 2.67
N GLU A 62 -13.70 -3.46 3.37
CA GLU A 62 -14.15 -4.72 3.96
C GLU A 62 -15.16 -5.37 3.03
N LEU A 63 -14.77 -6.51 2.44
CA LEU A 63 -15.59 -7.25 1.49
C LEU A 63 -16.93 -7.68 2.09
N GLU A 64 -16.91 -8.18 3.33
CA GLU A 64 -18.10 -8.67 4.05
C GLU A 64 -19.14 -7.57 4.27
N MET A 65 -18.69 -6.35 4.56
CA MET A 65 -19.57 -5.21 4.79
C MET A 65 -19.87 -4.42 3.52
N ASN A 66 -19.21 -4.75 2.41
CA ASN A 66 -19.23 -3.99 1.17
C ASN A 66 -19.05 -2.48 1.42
N LYS A 67 -18.04 -2.10 2.22
CA LYS A 67 -17.86 -0.73 2.71
C LYS A 67 -16.39 -0.35 2.88
N TRP A 68 -16.10 0.93 2.63
CA TRP A 68 -14.80 1.56 2.89
C TRP A 68 -14.74 2.14 4.30
N PHE A 69 -13.58 1.96 4.93
CA PHE A 69 -13.23 2.51 6.23
C PHE A 69 -11.89 3.23 6.13
N LYS A 70 -11.76 4.36 6.85
CA LYS A 70 -10.44 4.97 7.05
C LYS A 70 -9.67 4.06 8.01
N GLY A 71 -8.54 3.55 7.54
CA GLY A 71 -7.66 2.67 8.29
C GLY A 71 -6.75 3.45 9.24
N PRO A 72 -6.05 2.76 10.16
CA PRO A 72 -4.98 3.38 10.93
C PRO A 72 -3.88 3.87 9.98
N ALA A 73 -3.28 5.02 10.32
CA ALA A 73 -2.11 5.51 9.62
C ALA A 73 -0.95 4.50 9.73
N MET A 74 -0.11 4.45 8.69
CA MET A 74 1.18 3.77 8.76
C MET A 74 1.99 4.35 9.94
N ILE A 75 2.84 3.53 10.55
CA ILE A 75 3.76 4.00 11.61
C ILE A 75 4.72 5.03 11.02
N GLU A 76 5.25 4.74 9.82
CA GLU A 76 6.06 5.68 9.07
C GLU A 76 5.43 5.94 7.70
N PRO A 77 4.56 6.97 7.58
CA PRO A 77 3.89 7.28 6.32
C PRO A 77 4.90 7.59 5.20
N ARG A 78 4.78 6.88 4.09
CA ARG A 78 5.74 6.91 2.98
C ARG A 78 5.09 6.46 1.66
N VAL A 79 5.82 6.63 0.56
CA VAL A 79 5.40 6.23 -0.80
C VAL A 79 6.52 5.46 -1.52
N MET A 80 6.24 4.87 -2.69
CA MET A 80 7.25 4.28 -3.58
C MET A 80 8.09 3.16 -2.92
N TYR A 81 7.48 2.40 -2.03
CA TYR A 81 8.04 1.26 -1.33
C TYR A 81 7.77 -0.05 -2.06
N GLY A 82 8.48 -1.12 -1.69
CA GLY A 82 8.12 -2.48 -2.07
C GLY A 82 7.05 -3.02 -1.12
N SER A 83 6.02 -3.69 -1.65
CA SER A 83 4.99 -4.31 -0.83
C SER A 83 4.58 -5.70 -1.32
N ALA A 84 4.13 -6.56 -0.41
CA ALA A 84 3.61 -7.88 -0.74
C ALA A 84 2.68 -8.44 0.35
N SER A 85 1.71 -9.26 -0.05
CA SER A 85 0.73 -9.87 0.84
C SER A 85 1.11 -11.30 1.23
N ARG A 86 0.80 -11.71 2.46
CA ARG A 86 0.83 -13.11 2.90
C ARG A 86 -0.28 -13.38 3.91
N GLY A 87 -1.30 -14.13 3.49
CA GLY A 87 -2.47 -14.41 4.32
C GLY A 87 -3.18 -13.11 4.70
N ASN A 88 -3.37 -12.89 6.01
CA ASN A 88 -4.02 -11.70 6.56
C ASN A 88 -3.06 -10.53 6.83
N ASP A 89 -1.79 -10.65 6.45
CA ASP A 89 -0.80 -9.59 6.63
C ASP A 89 -0.35 -9.03 5.27
N ALA A 90 -0.15 -7.71 5.22
CA ALA A 90 0.50 -7.00 4.12
C ALA A 90 1.80 -6.38 4.62
N PHE A 91 2.86 -6.47 3.83
CA PHE A 91 4.22 -6.09 4.20
C PHE A 91 4.70 -4.94 3.31
N PHE A 92 5.42 -3.99 3.90
CA PHE A 92 5.82 -2.74 3.27
C PHE A 92 7.26 -2.43 3.67
N ALA A 93 8.16 -2.22 2.71
CA ALA A 93 9.58 -2.00 3.00
C ALA A 93 10.22 -0.97 2.07
N GLY A 94 11.07 -0.12 2.65
CA GLY A 94 11.68 1.00 1.96
C GLY A 94 10.67 2.09 1.65
N GLY A 95 10.94 2.86 0.61
CA GLY A 95 10.12 3.98 0.15
C GLY A 95 10.74 5.33 0.49
N ILE A 96 9.92 6.36 0.30
CA ILE A 96 10.26 7.76 0.53
C ILE A 96 9.35 8.31 1.62
N LYS A 97 9.95 8.68 2.76
CA LYS A 97 9.31 9.43 3.83
C LYS A 97 9.45 10.92 3.53
N ILE A 98 8.36 11.67 3.67
CA ILE A 98 8.39 13.14 3.53
C ILE A 98 8.23 13.71 4.94
N HIS A 99 9.25 14.42 5.41
CA HIS A 99 9.26 15.08 6.71
C HIS A 99 8.40 16.35 6.68
N GLU A 100 8.00 16.85 7.85
CA GLU A 100 7.17 18.06 7.98
C GLU A 100 7.82 19.30 7.35
N ASN A 101 9.17 19.34 7.33
CA ASN A 101 9.95 20.37 6.66
C ASN A 101 10.00 20.24 5.12
N GLY A 102 9.29 19.26 4.55
CA GLY A 102 9.24 18.98 3.11
C GLY A 102 10.42 18.16 2.57
N ILE A 103 11.40 17.80 3.40
CA ILE A 103 12.56 17.01 2.98
C ILE A 103 12.15 15.55 2.79
N SER A 104 12.50 14.98 1.64
CA SER A 104 12.31 13.57 1.34
C SER A 104 13.51 12.73 1.81
N GLU A 105 13.25 11.62 2.50
CA GLU A 105 14.24 10.65 2.94
C GLU A 105 13.94 9.28 2.36
N VAL A 106 14.95 8.63 1.77
CA VAL A 106 14.87 7.21 1.39
C VAL A 106 15.15 6.36 2.62
N VAL A 107 14.27 5.42 2.94
CA VAL A 107 14.35 4.65 4.20
C VAL A 107 14.64 3.16 3.95
N SER A 108 15.19 2.49 4.98
CA SER A 108 15.37 1.04 5.06
C SER A 108 14.26 0.36 5.85
N THR A 109 13.43 1.14 6.54
CA THR A 109 12.44 0.65 7.49
C THR A 109 11.37 -0.18 6.80
N ALA A 110 10.81 -1.11 7.58
CA ALA A 110 9.77 -2.00 7.13
C ALA A 110 8.70 -2.14 8.21
N GLU A 111 7.45 -2.22 7.78
CA GLU A 111 6.31 -2.48 8.66
C GLU A 111 5.34 -3.43 7.99
N LYS A 112 4.51 -4.08 8.80
CA LYS A 112 3.40 -4.90 8.31
C LYS A 112 2.08 -4.38 8.86
N PHE A 113 1.04 -4.48 8.05
CA PHE A 113 -0.34 -4.30 8.46
C PHE A 113 -0.99 -5.67 8.64
N SER A 114 -1.68 -5.88 9.78
CA SER A 114 -2.48 -7.10 9.97
C SER A 114 -3.97 -6.78 9.87
N ALA A 115 -4.66 -7.45 8.95
CA ALA A 115 -6.11 -7.32 8.75
C ALA A 115 -6.94 -7.84 9.94
N ASN A 116 -6.38 -8.76 10.73
CA ASN A 116 -7.03 -9.35 11.90
C ASN A 116 -7.16 -8.33 13.03
N THR A 117 -6.06 -7.67 13.37
CA THR A 117 -6.00 -6.69 14.46
C THR A 117 -6.27 -5.27 13.96
N LYS A 118 -6.20 -5.04 12.65
CA LYS A 118 -6.27 -3.72 12.01
C LYS A 118 -5.21 -2.79 12.59
N THR A 119 -3.98 -3.29 12.75
CA THR A 119 -2.84 -2.54 13.28
C THR A 119 -1.61 -2.68 12.42
N TRP A 120 -0.74 -1.68 12.51
CA TRP A 120 0.59 -1.69 11.94
C TRP A 120 1.61 -2.16 12.98
N THR A 121 2.70 -2.78 12.53
CA THR A 121 3.80 -3.23 13.39
C THR A 121 5.12 -3.08 12.65
N VAL A 122 6.09 -2.41 13.27
CA VAL A 122 7.46 -2.34 12.74
C VAL A 122 8.05 -3.75 12.70
N ILE A 123 8.71 -4.09 11.61
CA ILE A 123 9.46 -5.34 11.46
C ILE A 123 10.93 -5.02 11.16
N HIS A 124 11.77 -6.05 11.07
CA HIS A 124 13.19 -5.90 10.78
C HIS A 124 13.42 -5.06 9.52
N GLU A 125 14.29 -4.08 9.63
CA GLU A 125 14.66 -3.20 8.52
C GLU A 125 15.53 -3.92 7.48
N MET A 126 15.60 -3.33 6.28
CA MET A 126 16.49 -3.77 5.22
C MET A 126 17.94 -3.32 5.49
N HIS A 127 18.91 -4.09 5.01
CA HIS A 127 20.33 -3.70 5.08
C HIS A 127 20.67 -2.43 4.27
N LYS A 128 19.88 -2.12 3.24
CA LYS A 128 20.08 -0.96 2.39
C LYS A 128 18.76 -0.23 2.18
N ARG A 129 18.80 1.11 2.22
CA ARG A 129 17.67 1.98 1.92
C ARG A 129 17.27 1.82 0.46
N ARG A 130 15.97 1.74 0.17
CA ARG A 130 15.46 1.51 -1.20
C ARG A 130 14.21 2.34 -1.46
N LYS A 131 14.10 2.97 -2.63
CA LYS A 131 12.87 3.55 -3.21
C LYS A 131 12.62 2.97 -4.59
N PHE A 132 11.39 3.07 -5.11
CA PHE A 132 11.00 2.48 -6.40
C PHE A 132 11.29 0.97 -6.49
N CYS A 133 11.22 0.28 -5.36
CA CYS A 133 11.51 -1.15 -5.28
C CYS A 133 10.21 -1.97 -5.34
N SER A 134 10.34 -3.26 -5.62
CA SER A 134 9.21 -4.19 -5.66
C SER A 134 9.31 -5.18 -4.50
N GLY A 135 8.17 -5.56 -3.94
CA GLY A 135 8.07 -6.57 -2.89
C GLY A 135 7.45 -7.86 -3.43
N CYS A 136 7.92 -9.02 -2.97
CA CYS A 136 7.25 -10.29 -3.27
C CYS A 136 7.47 -11.33 -2.16
N PHE A 137 6.60 -12.33 -2.10
CA PHE A 137 6.81 -13.51 -1.25
C PHE A 137 7.30 -14.69 -2.08
N LEU A 138 8.36 -15.35 -1.61
CA LEU A 138 8.85 -16.61 -2.15
C LEU A 138 9.24 -17.55 -1.01
N HIS A 139 8.67 -18.76 -1.00
CA HIS A 139 8.90 -19.78 0.04
C HIS A 139 8.75 -19.22 1.48
N GLY A 140 7.69 -18.43 1.70
CA GLY A 140 7.35 -17.87 3.01
C GLY A 140 8.20 -16.68 3.45
N LYS A 141 9.17 -16.23 2.65
CA LYS A 141 10.03 -15.07 2.93
C LYS A 141 9.61 -13.87 2.08
N PHE A 142 9.69 -12.68 2.68
CA PHE A 142 9.45 -11.41 1.99
C PHE A 142 10.76 -10.91 1.38
N TYR A 143 10.76 -10.71 0.07
CA TYR A 143 11.88 -10.17 -0.69
C TYR A 143 11.55 -8.76 -1.16
N VAL A 144 12.56 -7.89 -1.13
CA VAL A 144 12.49 -6.54 -1.70
C VAL A 144 13.59 -6.43 -2.73
N ILE A 145 13.19 -6.21 -3.98
CA ILE A 145 14.05 -6.37 -5.15
C ILE A 145 14.11 -5.04 -5.92
N GLY A 146 15.29 -4.74 -6.46
CA GLY A 146 15.49 -3.58 -7.30
C GLY A 146 15.46 -2.25 -6.54
N GLY A 147 15.02 -1.21 -7.27
CA GLY A 147 14.89 0.15 -6.76
C GLY A 147 16.16 0.98 -6.87
N ARG A 148 16.17 2.09 -6.14
CA ARG A 148 17.29 3.02 -6.02
C ARG A 148 17.57 3.34 -4.56
N ASP A 149 18.81 3.63 -4.23
CA ASP A 149 19.19 4.13 -2.91
C ASP A 149 19.00 5.65 -2.76
N GLU A 150 19.44 6.19 -1.63
CA GLU A 150 19.42 7.62 -1.32
C GLU A 150 20.21 8.48 -2.33
N ASN A 151 21.24 7.89 -2.95
CA ASN A 151 22.09 8.55 -3.95
C ASN A 151 21.56 8.36 -5.38
N ASN A 152 20.34 7.83 -5.54
CA ASN A 152 19.73 7.43 -6.82
C ASN A 152 20.51 6.35 -7.58
N GLN A 153 21.41 5.61 -6.93
CA GLN A 153 22.08 4.50 -7.57
C GLN A 153 21.12 3.32 -7.68
N HIS A 154 21.11 2.68 -8.86
CA HIS A 154 20.30 1.49 -9.08
C HIS A 154 20.78 0.34 -8.19
N LEU A 155 19.83 -0.30 -7.54
CA LEU A 155 20.04 -1.50 -6.75
C LEU A 155 19.53 -2.69 -7.56
N THR A 156 20.31 -3.76 -7.62
CA THR A 156 19.86 -5.04 -8.14
C THR A 156 18.99 -5.78 -7.11
#